data_AF-A0A842KGI6-F1
#
_entry.id   AF-A0A842KGI6-F1
#
_cell.length_a   1.000
_cell.length_b   1.000
_cell.length_c   1.000
_cell.angle_alpha   90.00
_cell.angle_beta   90.00
_cell.angle_gamma   90.00
#
_symmetry.space_group_name_H-M   'P 1'
#
loop_
_entity.id
_entity.type
_entity.pdbx_description
1 polymer ?
#
loop_
_entity_poly.entity_id
_entity_poly.type
_entity_poly.pdbx_seq_one_letter_code
_entity_poly.pdbx_strand_id
1 'polypeptide(L)'
;KIDYSLPEKTFASTYDFLIISPDAWVSELSLLKEHKESKGIRTIVVGLNEVYAHPSARKGRDDAEKVKYFIKNAIEEWGIKYVMLVGGRQGGIFNERWLMPVRYTNLDDRSGWETGYLSDLYFADIYKYENGSIAFEDWDSNGNGIYAEWKGMKKDKLDLVPDVYVGRLACKNKMELRDVINKIIEYENNAKGKDWFNKMIVVGGDSWPNPSDPYYEGEEENKAALAYMKDFEAIKLWTSLGTLTGPQDVINAINGGAGFLFFDGHGNPMNWATHPPHSEEWIDGLGLRDMNKLENKGMYPVCVVGGCHNSQFNVSIVNLFKIWNIKEWYSYIYKGETAYECWGWKIVRIKDGGAIASLGYTGLDYFAIGNEDGDDLPDCIQYYSGFLNVNFFKEYASGEDIIGVIHANTLISYINTHNVMKDEFHCKTVQEWVLLGDPTLKIGGY
;
A
#
# COMPACT_ATOMS: atom_id res chain seq x y z
N LYS A 1 12.38 -6.72 23.66
CA LYS A 1 12.48 -7.98 22.88
C LYS A 1 11.39 -8.91 23.37
N ILE A 2 10.24 -8.90 22.70
CA ILE A 2 9.25 -9.96 22.79
C ILE A 2 9.41 -10.68 21.47
N ASP A 3 9.86 -11.94 21.50
CA ASP A 3 9.80 -12.80 20.33
C ASP A 3 8.32 -13.04 20.03
N TYR A 4 7.81 -12.42 18.97
CA TYR A 4 6.47 -12.70 18.47
C TYR A 4 6.56 -13.83 17.45
N SER A 5 6.05 -15.00 17.83
CA SER A 5 5.70 -16.06 16.90
C SER A 5 4.18 -16.13 16.82
N LEU A 6 3.62 -16.07 15.61
CA LEU A 6 2.19 -16.32 15.37
C LEU A 6 1.78 -17.60 16.12
N PRO A 7 0.64 -17.61 16.83
CA PRO A 7 0.21 -18.80 17.55
C PRO A 7 -0.05 -19.96 16.57
N GLU A 8 0.81 -20.98 16.60
CA GLU A 8 0.57 -22.27 15.94
C GLU A 8 -0.56 -23.01 16.67
N LYS A 9 -1.82 -22.63 16.43
CA LYS A 9 -2.93 -23.56 16.62
C LYS A 9 -3.00 -24.45 15.39
N THR A 10 -2.50 -25.67 15.54
CA THR A 10 -2.64 -26.79 14.60
C THR A 10 -4.09 -27.26 14.49
N PHE A 11 -4.98 -26.42 13.99
CA PHE A 11 -6.19 -26.90 13.31
C PHE A 11 -5.85 -26.98 11.83
N ALA A 12 -6.30 -28.04 11.15
CA ALA A 12 -6.28 -28.06 9.70
C ALA A 12 -7.10 -26.84 9.23
N SER A 13 -6.43 -25.83 8.67
CA SER A 13 -7.11 -24.64 8.14
C SER A 13 -8.19 -25.10 7.16
N THR A 14 -9.38 -24.50 7.20
CA THR A 14 -10.46 -24.78 6.24
C THR A 14 -10.28 -23.94 4.99
N TYR A 15 -9.84 -22.69 5.16
CA TYR A 15 -9.55 -21.73 4.10
C TYR A 15 -8.24 -21.02 4.39
N ASP A 16 -7.50 -20.66 3.35
CA ASP A 16 -6.27 -19.87 3.43
C ASP A 16 -6.56 -18.40 3.14
N PHE A 17 -7.50 -18.14 2.20
CA PHE A 17 -7.77 -16.82 1.64
C PHE A 17 -9.24 -16.42 1.78
N LEU A 18 -9.49 -15.29 2.43
CA LEU A 18 -10.80 -14.67 2.58
C LEU A 18 -10.89 -13.44 1.68
N ILE A 19 -11.88 -13.43 0.80
CA ILE A 19 -12.23 -12.25 0.00
C ILE A 19 -13.53 -11.65 0.58
N ILE A 20 -13.48 -10.39 1.00
CA ILE A 20 -14.67 -9.66 1.47
C ILE A 20 -15.05 -8.64 0.41
N SER A 21 -16.32 -8.59 0.00
CA SER A 21 -16.80 -7.66 -1.03
C SER A 21 -18.22 -7.15 -0.76
N PRO A 22 -18.68 -6.07 -1.45
CA PRO A 22 -20.10 -5.79 -1.56
C PRO A 22 -20.86 -7.03 -2.03
N ASP A 23 -22.04 -7.28 -1.45
CA ASP A 23 -22.84 -8.47 -1.77
C ASP A 23 -23.17 -8.58 -3.27
N ALA A 24 -23.41 -7.43 -3.90
CA ALA A 24 -23.70 -7.36 -5.33
C ALA A 24 -22.54 -7.82 -6.23
N TRP A 25 -21.31 -7.95 -5.69
CA TRP A 25 -20.08 -8.24 -6.44
C TRP A 25 -19.56 -9.66 -6.21
N VAL A 26 -20.11 -10.40 -5.25
CA VAL A 26 -19.70 -11.76 -4.90
C VAL A 26 -19.65 -12.68 -6.12
N SER A 27 -20.65 -12.60 -7.02
CA SER A 27 -20.68 -13.46 -8.21
C SER A 27 -19.54 -13.17 -9.20
N GLU A 28 -19.04 -11.92 -9.26
CA GLU A 28 -17.93 -11.54 -10.15
C GLU A 28 -16.60 -12.14 -9.70
N LEU A 29 -16.48 -12.47 -8.40
CA LEU A 29 -15.27 -13.02 -7.79
C LEU A 29 -15.15 -14.54 -7.94
N SER A 30 -16.16 -15.22 -8.50
CA SER A 30 -16.15 -16.67 -8.70
C SER A 30 -14.96 -17.10 -9.56
N LEU A 31 -14.65 -16.36 -10.63
CA LEU A 31 -13.51 -16.65 -11.52
C LEU A 31 -12.18 -16.55 -10.78
N LEU A 32 -12.00 -15.53 -9.92
CA LEU A 32 -10.78 -15.39 -9.13
C LEU A 32 -10.67 -16.51 -8.09
N LYS A 33 -11.76 -16.82 -7.39
CA LYS A 33 -11.82 -17.93 -6.43
C LYS A 33 -11.39 -19.25 -7.07
N GLU A 34 -12.00 -19.61 -8.20
CA GLU A 34 -11.67 -20.84 -8.94
C GLU A 34 -10.20 -20.86 -9.39
N HIS A 35 -9.69 -19.71 -9.85
CA HIS A 35 -8.29 -19.58 -10.21
C HIS A 35 -7.36 -19.85 -9.00
N LYS A 36 -7.62 -19.21 -7.85
CA LYS A 36 -6.82 -19.38 -6.63
C LYS A 36 -6.89 -20.81 -6.10
N GLU A 37 -8.06 -21.42 -6.11
CA GLU A 37 -8.23 -22.83 -5.74
C GLU A 37 -7.45 -23.76 -6.68
N SER A 38 -7.38 -23.45 -7.99
CA SER A 38 -6.55 -24.20 -8.95
C SER A 38 -5.04 -24.09 -8.69
N LYS A 39 -4.60 -23.05 -7.97
CA LYS A 39 -3.21 -22.86 -7.52
C LYS A 39 -2.97 -23.40 -6.10
N GLY A 40 -3.96 -24.08 -5.51
CA GLY A 40 -3.87 -24.68 -4.18
C GLY A 40 -4.18 -23.72 -3.02
N ILE A 41 -4.72 -22.53 -3.29
CA ILE A 41 -5.12 -21.56 -2.25
C ILE A 41 -6.62 -21.72 -1.98
N ARG A 42 -6.98 -22.28 -0.83
CA ARG A 42 -8.39 -22.52 -0.49
C ARG A 42 -9.06 -21.19 -0.16
N THR A 43 -10.00 -20.81 -1.03
CA THR A 43 -10.51 -19.44 -1.06
C THR A 43 -11.99 -19.39 -0.69
N ILE A 44 -12.39 -18.46 0.17
CA ILE A 44 -13.80 -18.17 0.46
C ILE A 44 -14.11 -16.72 0.10
N VAL A 45 -15.28 -16.49 -0.49
CA VAL A 45 -15.79 -15.16 -0.83
C VAL A 45 -17.01 -14.87 0.02
N VAL A 46 -17.01 -13.76 0.75
CA VAL A 46 -18.06 -13.37 1.70
C VAL A 46 -18.56 -11.96 1.37
N GLY A 47 -19.88 -11.79 1.36
CA GLY A 47 -20.53 -10.50 1.20
C GLY A 47 -20.60 -9.70 2.51
N LEU A 48 -20.61 -8.36 2.44
CA LEU A 48 -20.71 -7.51 3.64
C LEU A 48 -21.96 -7.77 4.48
N ASN A 49 -23.11 -8.13 3.89
CA ASN A 49 -24.29 -8.47 4.67
C ASN A 49 -24.07 -9.70 5.54
N GLU A 50 -23.35 -10.71 5.03
CA GLU A 50 -22.98 -11.89 5.81
C GLU A 50 -22.02 -11.53 6.94
N VAL A 51 -21.00 -10.69 6.65
CA VAL A 51 -20.08 -10.15 7.67
C VAL A 51 -20.85 -9.46 8.80
N TYR A 52 -21.75 -8.52 8.47
CA TYR A 52 -22.48 -7.75 9.47
C TYR A 52 -23.55 -8.56 10.21
N ALA A 53 -24.09 -9.61 9.59
CA ALA A 53 -25.03 -10.53 10.24
C ALA A 53 -24.34 -11.53 11.17
N HIS A 54 -23.03 -11.76 10.99
CA HIS A 54 -22.29 -12.75 11.75
C HIS A 54 -22.23 -12.41 13.25
N PRO A 55 -22.37 -13.38 14.18
CA PRO A 55 -22.33 -13.13 15.62
C PRO A 55 -21.07 -12.43 16.12
N SER A 56 -19.90 -12.68 15.51
CA SER A 56 -18.64 -12.02 15.89
C SER A 56 -18.68 -10.50 15.66
N ALA A 57 -19.33 -10.06 14.59
CA ALA A 57 -19.44 -8.64 14.23
C ALA A 57 -20.26 -7.83 15.25
N ARG A 58 -21.10 -8.47 16.07
CA ARG A 58 -21.91 -7.77 17.11
C ARG A 58 -21.06 -7.02 18.15
N LYS A 59 -19.77 -7.33 18.25
CA LYS A 59 -18.81 -6.64 19.13
C LYS A 59 -18.24 -5.36 18.53
N GLY A 60 -18.36 -5.17 17.21
CA GLY A 60 -17.83 -3.99 16.52
C GLY A 60 -18.72 -2.75 16.69
N ARG A 61 -18.10 -1.61 17.00
CA ARG A 61 -18.73 -0.30 17.19
C ARG A 61 -19.19 0.32 15.87
N ASP A 62 -18.44 0.09 14.79
CA ASP A 62 -18.74 0.56 13.44
C ASP A 62 -18.48 -0.52 12.39
N ASP A 63 -18.77 -0.22 11.12
CA ASP A 63 -18.67 -1.20 10.04
C ASP A 63 -17.24 -1.70 9.78
N ALA A 64 -16.21 -0.87 9.99
CA ALA A 64 -14.83 -1.29 9.86
C ALA A 64 -14.42 -2.23 11.00
N GLU A 65 -14.82 -1.94 12.24
CA GLU A 65 -14.55 -2.84 13.36
C GLU A 65 -15.34 -4.15 13.28
N LYS A 66 -16.58 -4.12 12.74
CA LYS A 66 -17.34 -5.35 12.42
C LYS A 66 -16.59 -6.26 11.46
N VAL A 67 -16.03 -5.69 10.38
CA VAL A 67 -15.18 -6.41 9.43
C VAL A 67 -13.95 -6.99 10.15
N LYS A 68 -13.29 -6.20 11.01
CA LYS A 68 -12.12 -6.64 11.78
C LYS A 68 -12.44 -7.81 12.72
N TYR A 69 -13.57 -7.76 13.44
CA TYR A 69 -14.04 -8.90 14.27
C TYR A 69 -14.41 -10.14 13.46
N PHE A 70 -14.92 -9.95 12.25
CA PHE A 70 -15.15 -11.07 11.34
C PHE A 70 -13.85 -11.70 10.88
N ILE A 71 -12.85 -10.90 10.50
CA ILE A 71 -11.49 -11.37 10.16
C ILE A 71 -10.90 -12.16 11.33
N LYS A 72 -10.95 -11.61 12.55
CA LYS A 72 -10.53 -12.32 13.78
C LYS A 72 -11.17 -13.71 13.88
N ASN A 73 -12.49 -13.78 13.72
CA ASN A 73 -13.20 -15.06 13.78
C ASN A 73 -12.80 -16.00 12.64
N ALA A 74 -12.59 -15.49 11.42
CA ALA A 74 -12.14 -16.28 10.29
C ALA A 74 -10.72 -16.85 10.50
N ILE A 75 -9.83 -16.10 11.17
CA ILE A 75 -8.53 -16.61 11.60
C ILE A 75 -8.72 -17.76 12.61
N GLU A 76 -9.53 -17.56 13.64
CA GLU A 76 -9.69 -18.51 14.74
C GLU A 76 -10.42 -19.80 14.34
N GLU A 77 -11.44 -19.70 13.48
CA GLU A 77 -12.30 -20.82 13.11
C GLU A 77 -11.92 -21.47 11.78
N TRP A 78 -11.41 -20.68 10.82
CA TRP A 78 -11.05 -21.19 9.49
C TRP A 78 -9.55 -21.27 9.24
N GLY A 79 -8.72 -20.60 10.05
CA GLY A 79 -7.27 -20.54 9.84
C GLY A 79 -6.87 -19.66 8.65
N ILE A 80 -7.64 -18.59 8.38
CA ILE A 80 -7.32 -17.61 7.33
C ILE A 80 -5.94 -16.99 7.57
N LYS A 81 -5.17 -16.84 6.48
CA LYS A 81 -3.86 -16.16 6.45
C LYS A 81 -3.86 -14.93 5.56
N TYR A 82 -4.73 -14.89 4.54
CA TYR A 82 -4.82 -13.79 3.58
C TYR A 82 -6.23 -13.21 3.57
N VAL A 83 -6.33 -11.89 3.52
CA VAL A 83 -7.60 -11.16 3.43
C VAL A 83 -7.53 -10.14 2.30
N MET A 84 -8.40 -10.26 1.30
CA MET A 84 -8.54 -9.25 0.26
C MET A 84 -9.83 -8.45 0.45
N LEU A 85 -9.67 -7.14 0.62
CA LEU A 85 -10.75 -6.18 0.73
C LEU A 85 -11.12 -5.66 -0.67
N VAL A 86 -12.31 -5.98 -1.15
CA VAL A 86 -12.75 -5.59 -2.50
C VAL A 86 -13.77 -4.46 -2.42
N GLY A 87 -13.41 -3.30 -2.96
CA GLY A 87 -14.26 -2.10 -3.02
C GLY A 87 -13.52 -0.83 -2.59
N GLY A 88 -13.77 0.26 -3.32
CA GLY A 88 -13.22 1.58 -3.02
C GLY A 88 -14.30 2.62 -2.71
N ARG A 89 -13.92 3.90 -2.83
CA ARG A 89 -14.82 5.05 -2.62
C ARG A 89 -15.84 5.16 -3.74
N GLN A 90 -17.12 5.32 -3.39
CA GLN A 90 -18.26 5.43 -4.32
C GLN A 90 -19.00 6.77 -4.18
N GLY A 91 -18.25 7.86 -4.35
CA GLY A 91 -18.79 9.22 -4.33
C GLY A 91 -19.14 9.72 -2.93
N GLY A 92 -20.24 10.48 -2.85
CA GLY A 92 -20.70 11.11 -1.61
C GLY A 92 -20.25 12.57 -1.50
N ILE A 93 -21.18 13.49 -1.73
CA ILE A 93 -20.94 14.95 -1.73
C ILE A 93 -20.78 15.46 -0.29
N PHE A 94 -21.71 15.09 0.60
CA PHE A 94 -21.70 15.55 1.99
C PHE A 94 -20.92 14.62 2.92
N ASN A 95 -21.08 13.31 2.74
CA ASN A 95 -20.36 12.28 3.47
C ASN A 95 -19.78 11.30 2.47
N GLU A 96 -18.56 10.81 2.73
CA GLU A 96 -17.96 9.78 1.89
C GLU A 96 -18.82 8.52 1.91
N ARG A 97 -19.00 7.90 0.74
CA ARG A 97 -19.65 6.60 0.65
C ARG A 97 -18.64 5.56 0.21
N TRP A 98 -18.61 4.44 0.93
CA TRP A 98 -17.65 3.37 0.72
C TRP A 98 -18.37 2.09 0.31
N LEU A 99 -17.81 1.38 -0.68
CA LEU A 99 -18.26 0.03 -1.05
C LEU A 99 -17.72 -1.02 -0.07
N MET A 100 -16.52 -0.77 0.47
CA MET A 100 -15.87 -1.58 1.49
C MET A 100 -15.42 -0.63 2.60
N PRO A 101 -15.72 -0.92 3.88
CA PRO A 101 -15.27 -0.09 4.98
C PRO A 101 -13.77 0.19 4.98
N VAL A 102 -13.41 1.31 5.60
CA VAL A 102 -12.05 1.80 5.76
C VAL A 102 -11.86 2.29 7.19
N ARG A 103 -10.61 2.37 7.63
CA ARG A 103 -10.25 3.02 8.90
C ARG A 103 -9.44 4.27 8.63
N TYR A 104 -9.88 5.39 9.19
CA TYR A 104 -9.07 6.59 9.33
C TYR A 104 -8.32 6.56 10.67
N THR A 105 -7.05 6.90 10.62
CA THR A 105 -6.22 7.20 11.80
C THR A 105 -6.49 8.62 12.29
N ASN A 106 -6.06 8.94 13.51
CA ASN A 106 -6.14 10.29 14.09
C ASN A 106 -4.78 10.71 14.69
N LEU A 107 -3.71 10.35 13.98
CA LEU A 107 -2.35 10.80 14.27
C LEU A 107 -2.13 12.14 13.58
N ASP A 108 -1.89 13.18 14.37
CA ASP A 108 -1.63 14.55 13.91
C ASP A 108 -0.12 14.81 13.97
N ASP A 109 0.54 14.70 12.81
CA ASP A 109 1.98 14.91 12.62
C ASP A 109 2.40 16.38 12.69
N ARG A 110 1.45 17.29 12.92
CA ARG A 110 1.64 18.74 13.06
C ARG A 110 2.25 19.40 11.81
N SER A 111 2.22 18.73 10.67
CA SER A 111 2.59 19.29 9.36
C SER A 111 1.70 20.47 8.97
N GLY A 112 0.49 20.55 9.53
CA GLY A 112 -0.56 21.46 9.08
C GLY A 112 -1.20 21.02 7.76
N TRP A 113 -0.80 19.87 7.21
CA TRP A 113 -1.34 19.30 5.98
C TRP A 113 -2.51 18.35 6.28
N GLU A 114 -2.35 17.42 7.21
CA GLU A 114 -3.37 16.43 7.55
C GLU A 114 -3.42 16.16 9.06
N THR A 115 -4.49 15.52 9.50
CA THR A 115 -4.71 15.16 10.92
C THR A 115 -5.08 13.69 11.07
N GLY A 116 -4.88 12.90 10.02
CA GLY A 116 -5.33 11.52 9.89
C GLY A 116 -5.37 11.09 8.42
N TYR A 117 -5.20 9.81 8.19
CA TYR A 117 -5.09 9.18 6.87
C TYR A 117 -5.68 7.77 6.93
N LEU A 118 -5.82 7.12 5.78
CA LEU A 118 -6.39 5.78 5.71
C LEU A 118 -5.35 4.73 6.16
N SER A 119 -5.79 3.68 6.84
CA SER A 119 -4.92 2.56 7.17
C SER A 119 -5.63 1.23 6.99
N ASP A 120 -5.12 0.42 6.06
CA ASP A 120 -5.55 -0.99 5.94
C ASP A 120 -4.79 -1.91 6.90
N LEU A 121 -3.68 -1.45 7.51
CA LEU A 121 -3.02 -2.17 8.61
C LEU A 121 -3.99 -2.42 9.78
N TYR A 122 -4.98 -1.53 9.97
CA TYR A 122 -6.06 -1.74 10.93
C TYR A 122 -6.77 -3.10 10.76
N PHE A 123 -6.94 -3.59 9.54
CA PHE A 123 -7.60 -4.88 9.28
C PHE A 123 -6.63 -6.06 9.40
N ALA A 124 -5.32 -5.82 9.42
CA ALA A 124 -4.28 -6.83 9.54
C ALA A 124 -3.84 -7.05 10.99
N ASP A 125 -3.76 -5.98 11.80
CA ASP A 125 -3.40 -5.99 13.21
C ASP A 125 -4.62 -6.39 14.07
N ILE A 126 -4.73 -7.67 14.45
CA ILE A 126 -5.93 -8.26 15.07
C ILE A 126 -5.76 -8.42 16.59
N TYR A 127 -4.55 -8.74 17.03
CA TYR A 127 -4.25 -9.13 18.40
C TYR A 127 -3.21 -8.20 19.01
N LYS A 128 -3.33 -7.97 20.31
CA LYS A 128 -2.29 -7.35 21.13
C LYS A 128 -2.02 -8.17 22.37
N TYR A 129 -0.85 -7.96 22.97
CA TYR A 129 -0.57 -8.46 24.31
C TYR A 129 -0.91 -7.43 25.37
N GLU A 130 -1.87 -7.76 26.23
CA GLU A 130 -2.23 -6.95 27.39
C GLU A 130 -2.17 -7.80 28.66
N ASN A 131 -1.37 -7.35 29.65
CA ASN A 131 -1.19 -8.01 30.94
C ASN A 131 -0.83 -9.51 30.85
N GLY A 132 -0.02 -9.88 29.84
CA GLY A 132 0.40 -11.27 29.61
C GLY A 132 -0.65 -12.17 28.96
N SER A 133 -1.73 -11.60 28.42
CA SER A 133 -2.78 -12.32 27.70
C SER A 133 -3.04 -11.70 26.33
N ILE A 134 -3.50 -12.52 25.39
CA ILE A 134 -3.91 -12.07 24.07
C ILE A 134 -5.27 -11.34 24.19
N ALA A 135 -5.31 -10.11 23.72
CA ALA A 135 -6.51 -9.29 23.62
C ALA A 135 -6.75 -8.86 22.16
N PHE A 136 -7.95 -8.38 21.86
CA PHE A 136 -8.26 -7.80 20.55
C PHE A 136 -7.63 -6.42 20.44
N GLU A 137 -6.92 -6.16 19.35
CA GLU A 137 -6.40 -4.83 19.05
C GLU A 137 -7.46 -4.03 18.29
N ASP A 138 -7.96 -2.97 18.90
CA ASP A 138 -9.10 -2.20 18.44
C ASP A 138 -8.72 -0.78 17.98
N TRP A 139 -7.46 -0.38 18.18
CA TRP A 139 -6.89 0.94 17.91
C TRP A 139 -7.52 2.09 18.70
N ASP A 140 -8.25 1.81 19.79
CA ASP A 140 -8.87 2.82 20.66
C ASP A 140 -8.64 2.42 22.12
N SER A 141 -7.38 2.45 22.52
CA SER A 141 -6.90 1.95 23.83
C SER A 141 -7.46 2.71 25.02
N ASN A 142 -7.98 3.93 24.80
CA ASN A 142 -8.60 4.75 25.84
C ASN A 142 -10.15 4.76 25.77
N GLY A 143 -10.74 4.13 24.74
CA GLY A 143 -12.18 3.93 24.60
C GLY A 143 -12.97 5.20 24.27
N ASN A 144 -12.35 6.22 23.69
CA ASN A 144 -13.00 7.50 23.38
C ASN A 144 -13.66 7.56 21.99
N GLY A 145 -13.53 6.49 21.19
CA GLY A 145 -14.06 6.40 19.83
C GLY A 145 -13.21 7.08 18.75
N ILE A 146 -11.99 7.50 19.07
CA ILE A 146 -11.02 8.10 18.17
C ILE A 146 -9.92 7.07 17.93
N TYR A 147 -9.88 6.51 16.73
CA TYR A 147 -8.98 5.40 16.42
C TYR A 147 -7.59 5.89 16.03
N ALA A 148 -6.57 5.24 16.58
CA ALA A 148 -5.16 5.59 16.42
C ALA A 148 -4.92 7.09 16.70
N GLU A 149 -5.47 7.59 17.82
CA GLU A 149 -5.27 8.96 18.26
C GLU A 149 -3.81 9.16 18.64
N TRP A 150 -3.16 10.18 18.10
CA TRP A 150 -1.90 10.69 18.63
C TRP A 150 -1.83 12.18 18.34
N LYS A 151 -2.13 12.98 19.38
CA LYS A 151 -2.16 14.44 19.33
C LYS A 151 -1.73 15.02 20.68
N GLY A 152 -0.49 15.52 20.74
CA GLY A 152 0.09 16.03 21.98
C GLY A 152 0.14 14.94 23.07
N MET A 153 -0.59 15.13 24.17
CA MET A 153 -0.65 14.14 25.26
C MET A 153 -1.73 13.07 25.06
N LYS A 154 -2.63 13.23 24.10
CA LYS A 154 -3.63 12.20 23.78
C LYS A 154 -3.00 11.19 22.84
N LYS A 155 -2.98 9.93 23.24
CA LYS A 155 -2.27 8.91 22.51
C LYS A 155 -2.83 7.53 22.79
N ASP A 156 -3.12 6.79 21.73
CA ASP A 156 -3.40 5.37 21.78
C ASP A 156 -2.14 4.52 21.90
N LYS A 157 -2.30 3.40 22.60
CA LYS A 157 -1.34 2.30 22.58
C LYS A 157 -1.77 1.32 21.50
N LEU A 158 -0.91 1.09 20.53
CA LEU A 158 -1.15 0.26 19.36
C LEU A 158 -0.09 -0.83 19.28
N ASP A 159 -0.49 -2.03 18.90
CA ASP A 159 0.41 -3.13 18.60
C ASP A 159 1.07 -2.97 17.22
N LEU A 160 0.27 -2.70 16.18
CA LEU A 160 0.66 -2.43 14.78
C LEU A 160 1.22 -3.65 14.03
N VAL A 161 1.35 -4.82 14.67
CA VAL A 161 1.91 -6.01 14.02
C VAL A 161 0.81 -6.71 13.21
N PRO A 162 1.00 -6.91 11.89
CA PRO A 162 0.01 -7.63 11.10
C PRO A 162 -0.05 -9.12 11.48
N ASP A 163 -1.25 -9.61 11.81
CA ASP A 163 -1.56 -11.02 12.11
C ASP A 163 -2.09 -11.80 10.89
N VAL A 164 -2.48 -11.07 9.85
CA VAL A 164 -3.02 -11.60 8.60
C VAL A 164 -2.58 -10.71 7.44
N TYR A 165 -2.31 -11.30 6.29
CA TYR A 165 -1.83 -10.57 5.12
C TYR A 165 -3.00 -9.87 4.41
N VAL A 166 -3.01 -8.54 4.40
CA VAL A 166 -4.11 -7.74 3.84
C VAL A 166 -3.69 -7.07 2.54
N GLY A 167 -4.57 -7.14 1.54
CA GLY A 167 -4.48 -6.32 0.32
C GLY A 167 -5.85 -5.78 -0.07
N ARG A 168 -5.88 -4.68 -0.83
CA ARG A 168 -7.13 -4.06 -1.28
C ARG A 168 -7.21 -3.93 -2.80
N LEU A 169 -8.34 -4.37 -3.36
CA LEU A 169 -8.77 -3.98 -4.71
C LEU A 169 -9.74 -2.81 -4.57
N ALA A 170 -9.25 -1.57 -4.72
CA ALA A 170 -10.03 -0.35 -4.50
C ALA A 170 -11.00 -0.01 -5.66
N CYS A 171 -11.54 -1.05 -6.32
CA CYS A 171 -12.44 -0.93 -7.46
C CYS A 171 -13.67 -0.07 -7.11
N LYS A 172 -14.05 0.83 -8.01
CA LYS A 172 -15.22 1.72 -7.83
C LYS A 172 -16.47 1.18 -8.54
N ASN A 173 -16.31 0.18 -9.39
CA ASN A 173 -17.40 -0.47 -10.12
C ASN A 173 -17.05 -1.91 -10.55
N LYS A 174 -18.05 -2.66 -11.04
CA LYS A 174 -17.90 -4.06 -11.47
C LYS A 174 -17.03 -4.26 -12.71
N MET A 175 -17.01 -3.30 -13.64
CA MET A 175 -16.21 -3.42 -14.87
C MET A 175 -14.72 -3.41 -14.51
N GLU A 176 -14.33 -2.45 -13.68
CA GLU A 176 -12.98 -2.35 -13.13
C GLU A 176 -12.58 -3.61 -12.33
N LEU A 177 -13.49 -4.15 -11.51
CA LEU A 177 -13.24 -5.41 -10.80
C LEU A 177 -12.94 -6.57 -11.77
N ARG A 178 -13.73 -6.72 -12.84
CA ARG A 178 -13.50 -7.77 -13.84
C ARG A 178 -12.18 -7.58 -14.57
N ASP A 179 -11.83 -6.34 -14.93
CA ASP A 179 -10.57 -6.04 -15.61
C ASP A 179 -9.37 -6.40 -14.72
N VAL A 180 -9.41 -6.08 -13.43
CA VAL A 180 -8.35 -6.44 -12.46
C VAL A 180 -8.29 -7.95 -12.22
N ILE A 181 -9.43 -8.64 -12.07
CA ILE A 181 -9.47 -10.11 -11.94
C ILE A 181 -8.82 -10.78 -13.14
N ASN A 182 -9.18 -10.35 -14.36
CA ASN A 182 -8.59 -10.90 -15.59
C ASN A 182 -7.09 -10.66 -15.64
N LYS A 183 -6.63 -9.48 -15.19
CA LYS A 183 -5.20 -9.14 -15.11
C LYS A 183 -4.45 -10.06 -14.13
N ILE A 184 -5.00 -10.31 -12.94
CA ILE A 184 -4.44 -11.24 -11.94
C ILE A 184 -4.30 -12.64 -12.55
N ILE A 185 -5.37 -13.16 -13.14
CA ILE A 185 -5.38 -14.50 -13.76
C ILE A 185 -4.39 -14.59 -14.93
N GLU A 186 -4.30 -13.54 -15.76
CA GLU A 186 -3.35 -13.48 -16.87
C GLU A 186 -1.90 -13.49 -16.36
N TYR A 187 -1.58 -12.67 -15.37
CA TYR A 187 -0.25 -12.59 -14.77
C TYR A 187 0.16 -13.93 -14.15
N GLU A 188 -0.68 -14.49 -13.27
CA GLU A 188 -0.38 -15.71 -12.52
C GLU A 188 -0.23 -16.96 -13.41
N ASN A 189 -0.83 -16.97 -14.59
CA ASN A 189 -0.68 -18.06 -15.56
C ASN A 189 0.49 -17.88 -16.53
N ASN A 190 0.91 -16.65 -16.82
CA ASN A 190 1.77 -16.38 -17.97
C ASN A 190 3.10 -15.71 -17.64
N ALA A 191 3.27 -15.10 -16.47
CA ALA A 191 4.48 -14.33 -16.14
C ALA A 191 5.72 -15.21 -15.90
N LYS A 192 5.53 -16.47 -15.49
CA LYS A 192 6.63 -17.33 -15.08
C LYS A 192 7.63 -17.57 -16.20
N GLY A 193 8.90 -17.32 -15.89
CA GLY A 193 10.03 -17.55 -16.80
C GLY A 193 10.04 -16.63 -18.02
N LYS A 194 9.33 -15.49 -17.98
CA LYS A 194 9.37 -14.51 -19.07
C LYS A 194 10.52 -13.53 -18.89
N ASP A 195 11.22 -13.23 -19.98
CA ASP A 195 12.39 -12.35 -19.96
C ASP A 195 12.09 -10.94 -19.44
N TRP A 196 10.89 -10.40 -19.74
CA TRP A 196 10.48 -9.08 -19.26
C TRP A 196 10.43 -9.02 -17.73
N PHE A 197 10.21 -10.15 -17.05
CA PHE A 197 10.13 -10.18 -15.59
C PHE A 197 11.49 -9.89 -14.95
N ASN A 198 12.60 -10.29 -15.57
CA ASN A 198 13.95 -10.11 -15.01
C ASN A 198 14.50 -8.68 -15.21
N LYS A 199 13.62 -7.68 -15.34
CA LYS A 199 13.97 -6.26 -15.44
C LYS A 199 13.35 -5.50 -14.28
N MET A 200 14.12 -4.59 -13.70
CA MET A 200 13.66 -3.69 -12.64
C MET A 200 13.84 -2.25 -13.12
N ILE A 201 12.73 -1.53 -13.26
CA ILE A 201 12.75 -0.10 -13.56
C ILE A 201 12.83 0.64 -12.23
N VAL A 202 13.82 1.52 -12.11
CA VAL A 202 13.99 2.38 -10.93
C VAL A 202 13.95 3.83 -11.37
N VAL A 203 13.14 4.64 -10.70
CA VAL A 203 12.85 6.04 -11.01
C VAL A 203 13.14 6.86 -9.76
N GLY A 204 14.01 7.84 -9.86
CA GLY A 204 14.46 8.61 -8.70
C GLY A 204 15.24 9.84 -9.06
N GLY A 205 15.43 10.70 -8.06
CA GLY A 205 16.22 11.91 -8.16
C GLY A 205 16.57 12.43 -6.78
N ASP A 206 16.74 13.74 -6.68
CA ASP A 206 17.01 14.46 -5.44
C ASP A 206 15.65 14.81 -4.79
N SER A 207 15.31 14.18 -3.67
CA SER A 207 14.01 14.39 -2.99
C SER A 207 14.10 15.55 -2.01
N TRP A 208 15.31 15.99 -1.66
CA TRP A 208 15.55 17.17 -0.85
C TRP A 208 16.81 17.90 -1.33
N PRO A 209 16.72 18.74 -2.38
CA PRO A 209 17.86 19.31 -3.11
C PRO A 209 18.65 20.38 -2.35
N ASN A 210 19.16 20.00 -1.18
CA ASN A 210 20.00 20.80 -0.32
C ASN A 210 21.45 20.73 -0.82
N PRO A 211 22.11 21.86 -1.10
CA PRO A 211 23.49 21.88 -1.57
C PRO A 211 24.51 21.23 -0.62
N SER A 212 24.15 21.02 0.65
CA SER A 212 25.02 20.42 1.67
C SER A 212 24.78 18.91 1.85
N ASP A 213 23.72 18.36 1.29
CA ASP A 213 23.44 16.93 1.32
C ASP A 213 24.13 16.26 0.12
N PRO A 214 25.04 15.29 0.33
CA PRO A 214 25.68 14.58 -0.77
C PRO A 214 24.78 13.53 -1.42
N TYR A 215 23.61 13.20 -0.84
CA TYR A 215 22.74 12.15 -1.31
C TYR A 215 21.61 12.69 -2.18
N TYR A 216 21.22 11.90 -3.19
CA TYR A 216 19.98 12.09 -3.94
C TYR A 216 19.06 10.96 -3.47
N GLU A 217 18.16 11.25 -2.53
CA GLU A 217 17.54 10.22 -1.70
C GLU A 217 16.89 9.11 -2.54
N GLY A 218 16.14 9.49 -3.58
CA GLY A 218 15.49 8.52 -4.44
C GLY A 218 16.45 7.68 -5.27
N GLU A 219 17.60 8.24 -5.67
CA GLU A 219 18.63 7.44 -6.32
C GLU A 219 19.38 6.52 -5.33
N GLU A 220 19.58 6.93 -4.08
CA GLU A 220 20.19 6.10 -3.04
C GLU A 220 19.31 4.92 -2.63
N GLU A 221 18.01 5.15 -2.44
CA GLU A 221 17.05 4.06 -2.22
C GLU A 221 17.03 3.10 -3.40
N ASN A 222 16.98 3.63 -4.63
CA ASN A 222 17.04 2.82 -5.85
C ASN A 222 18.33 1.98 -5.92
N LYS A 223 19.50 2.56 -5.58
CA LYS A 223 20.78 1.84 -5.52
C LYS A 223 20.74 0.71 -4.50
N ALA A 224 20.21 0.96 -3.30
CA ALA A 224 20.10 -0.03 -2.25
C ALA A 224 19.18 -1.20 -2.65
N ALA A 225 18.01 -0.91 -3.24
CA ALA A 225 17.11 -1.94 -3.76
C ALA A 225 17.77 -2.79 -4.85
N LEU A 226 18.45 -2.16 -5.82
CA LEU A 226 19.17 -2.86 -6.89
C LEU A 226 20.32 -3.74 -6.36
N ALA A 227 20.94 -3.39 -5.23
CA ALA A 227 21.98 -4.20 -4.61
C ALA A 227 21.47 -5.55 -4.09
N TYR A 228 20.18 -5.64 -3.72
CA TYR A 228 19.52 -6.90 -3.39
C TYR A 228 19.05 -7.66 -4.63
N MET A 229 18.60 -6.94 -5.66
CA MET A 229 17.99 -7.48 -6.88
C MET A 229 19.02 -7.85 -7.97
N LYS A 230 20.09 -8.55 -7.60
CA LYS A 230 21.26 -8.80 -8.49
C LYS A 230 20.96 -9.60 -9.75
N ASP A 231 19.88 -10.37 -9.75
CA ASP A 231 19.44 -11.18 -10.89
C ASP A 231 18.57 -10.39 -11.89
N PHE A 232 18.29 -9.11 -11.60
CA PHE A 232 17.49 -8.23 -12.46
C PHE A 232 18.38 -7.27 -13.26
N GLU A 233 18.03 -7.10 -14.53
CA GLU A 233 18.54 -6.00 -15.35
C GLU A 233 17.96 -4.67 -14.85
N ALA A 234 18.84 -3.74 -14.45
CA ALA A 234 18.43 -2.43 -13.95
C ALA A 234 18.19 -1.44 -15.11
N ILE A 235 16.97 -0.90 -15.18
CA ILE A 235 16.62 0.24 -16.04
C ILE A 235 16.52 1.47 -15.15
N LYS A 236 17.57 2.30 -15.14
CA LYS A 236 17.65 3.50 -14.30
C LYS A 236 17.09 4.70 -15.04
N LEU A 237 16.04 5.30 -14.49
CA LEU A 237 15.49 6.58 -14.90
C LEU A 237 15.80 7.58 -13.78
N TRP A 238 17.01 8.12 -13.83
CA TRP A 238 17.55 9.02 -12.83
C TRP A 238 17.77 10.40 -13.41
N THR A 239 17.47 11.43 -12.61
CA THR A 239 17.70 12.82 -13.01
C THR A 239 19.21 13.12 -13.08
N SER A 240 20.05 12.54 -12.21
CA SER A 240 21.51 12.70 -12.25
C SER A 240 22.13 12.12 -13.52
N LEU A 241 21.51 11.09 -14.12
CA LEU A 241 21.95 10.47 -15.36
C LEU A 241 21.35 11.13 -16.61
N GLY A 242 20.41 12.07 -16.45
CA GLY A 242 19.64 12.65 -17.56
C GLY A 242 18.77 11.62 -18.30
N THR A 243 18.47 10.49 -17.65
CA THR A 243 17.62 9.41 -18.20
C THR A 243 16.16 9.55 -17.80
N LEU A 244 15.89 10.39 -16.81
CA LEU A 244 14.55 10.88 -16.48
C LEU A 244 14.47 12.37 -16.84
N THR A 245 13.71 12.68 -17.89
CA THR A 245 13.44 14.05 -18.35
C THR A 245 11.95 14.38 -18.37
N GLY A 246 11.09 13.37 -18.20
CA GLY A 246 9.65 13.54 -18.09
C GLY A 246 8.88 12.22 -18.09
N PRO A 247 7.52 12.28 -18.08
CA PRO A 247 6.64 11.11 -18.07
C PRO A 247 6.91 10.11 -19.20
N GLN A 248 7.34 10.61 -20.37
CA GLN A 248 7.51 9.76 -21.55
C GLN A 248 8.63 8.73 -21.38
N ASP A 249 9.68 9.06 -20.62
CA ASP A 249 10.77 8.12 -20.34
C ASP A 249 10.26 6.94 -19.50
N VAL A 250 9.42 7.24 -18.50
CA VAL A 250 8.77 6.24 -17.65
C VAL A 250 7.78 5.40 -18.44
N ILE A 251 6.95 6.01 -19.28
CA ILE A 251 6.01 5.29 -20.16
C ILE A 251 6.77 4.32 -21.09
N ASN A 252 7.85 4.79 -21.72
CA ASN A 252 8.64 3.98 -22.63
C ASN A 252 9.27 2.78 -21.91
N ALA A 253 9.83 2.99 -20.71
CA ALA A 253 10.40 1.92 -19.91
C ALA A 253 9.35 0.87 -19.52
N ILE A 254 8.20 1.29 -18.99
CA ILE A 254 7.12 0.38 -18.59
C ILE A 254 6.58 -0.39 -19.79
N ASN A 255 6.38 0.27 -20.93
CA ASN A 255 5.93 -0.37 -22.18
C ASN A 255 6.94 -1.40 -22.71
N GLY A 256 8.22 -1.29 -22.35
CA GLY A 256 9.25 -2.29 -22.62
C GLY A 256 9.16 -3.56 -21.76
N GLY A 257 8.32 -3.56 -20.73
CA GLY A 257 8.09 -4.68 -19.80
C GLY A 257 9.13 -4.77 -18.69
N ALA A 258 8.67 -4.96 -17.45
CA ALA A 258 9.49 -5.15 -16.26
C ALA A 258 8.77 -6.02 -15.21
N GLY A 259 9.52 -6.73 -14.37
CA GLY A 259 8.97 -7.45 -13.22
C GLY A 259 8.71 -6.52 -12.03
N PHE A 260 9.57 -5.50 -11.87
CA PHE A 260 9.45 -4.51 -10.80
C PHE A 260 9.57 -3.09 -11.32
N LEU A 261 8.87 -2.21 -10.62
CA LEU A 261 8.90 -0.77 -10.80
C LEU A 261 9.07 -0.13 -9.42
N PHE A 262 10.08 0.70 -9.28
CA PHE A 262 10.36 1.39 -8.02
C PHE A 262 10.51 2.89 -8.28
N PHE A 263 9.63 3.68 -7.67
CA PHE A 263 9.74 5.14 -7.64
C PHE A 263 10.13 5.59 -6.24
N ASP A 264 11.04 6.56 -6.12
CA ASP A 264 11.19 7.36 -4.90
C ASP A 264 11.43 8.84 -5.19
N GLY A 265 10.61 9.69 -4.55
CA GLY A 265 10.47 11.11 -4.88
C GLY A 265 9.25 11.74 -4.19
N HIS A 266 8.71 12.80 -4.78
CA HIS A 266 7.52 13.48 -4.28
C HIS A 266 6.23 13.00 -4.94
N GLY A 267 5.14 13.06 -4.17
CA GLY A 267 3.84 12.59 -4.60
C GLY A 267 2.69 13.50 -4.21
N ASN A 268 1.60 13.34 -4.95
CA ASN A 268 0.26 13.59 -4.47
C ASN A 268 -0.67 12.52 -5.09
N PRO A 269 -1.98 12.52 -4.81
CA PRO A 269 -2.88 11.51 -5.38
C PRO A 269 -2.96 11.51 -6.91
N MET A 270 -2.50 12.55 -7.60
CA MET A 270 -2.58 12.68 -9.06
C MET A 270 -1.25 12.48 -9.79
N ASN A 271 -0.12 12.82 -9.16
CA ASN A 271 1.16 12.91 -9.84
C ASN A 271 2.29 12.43 -8.94
N TRP A 272 3.38 12.06 -9.60
CA TRP A 272 4.67 11.80 -8.99
C TRP A 272 5.72 12.65 -9.72
N ALA A 273 6.67 13.23 -8.99
CA ALA A 273 7.75 14.04 -9.53
C ALA A 273 8.99 14.00 -8.61
N THR A 274 10.13 14.47 -9.10
CA THR A 274 11.38 14.54 -8.33
C THR A 274 12.22 15.72 -8.82
N HIS A 275 13.35 15.98 -8.18
CA HIS A 275 14.28 17.03 -8.61
C HIS A 275 15.58 16.50 -9.25
N PRO A 276 16.24 17.30 -10.12
CA PRO A 276 17.63 17.11 -10.48
C PRO A 276 18.56 17.39 -9.30
N PRO A 277 19.80 16.87 -9.33
CA PRO A 277 20.83 17.15 -8.34
C PRO A 277 20.95 18.63 -7.95
N HIS A 278 20.74 18.93 -6.68
CA HIS A 278 20.88 20.26 -6.08
C HIS A 278 20.08 21.37 -6.79
N SER A 279 18.95 21.03 -7.39
CA SER A 279 18.07 21.95 -8.11
C SER A 279 16.64 21.83 -7.59
N GLU A 280 15.95 22.94 -7.37
CA GLU A 280 14.51 22.94 -7.01
C GLU A 280 13.59 22.80 -8.24
N GLU A 281 14.15 22.55 -9.43
CA GLU A 281 13.38 22.34 -10.66
C GLU A 281 12.60 21.01 -10.59
N TRP A 282 11.33 21.04 -10.97
CA TRP A 282 10.49 19.84 -10.98
C TRP A 282 10.68 19.04 -12.28
N ILE A 283 10.99 17.75 -12.15
CA ILE A 283 10.93 16.77 -13.24
C ILE A 283 9.76 15.83 -12.96
N ASP A 284 8.73 15.92 -13.79
CA ASP A 284 7.54 15.06 -13.67
C ASP A 284 7.88 13.61 -14.06
N GLY A 285 7.43 12.66 -13.24
CA GLY A 285 7.32 11.25 -13.63
C GLY A 285 5.93 10.96 -14.19
N LEU A 286 5.22 9.97 -13.65
CA LEU A 286 3.86 9.64 -14.12
C LEU A 286 2.78 10.48 -13.42
N GLY A 287 1.88 11.09 -14.21
CA GLY A 287 0.57 11.55 -13.75
C GLY A 287 -0.57 10.60 -14.14
N LEU A 288 -1.75 10.74 -13.53
CA LEU A 288 -2.93 9.89 -13.85
C LEU A 288 -3.29 9.86 -15.34
N ARG A 289 -3.05 10.98 -16.04
CA ARG A 289 -3.35 11.12 -17.48
C ARG A 289 -2.33 10.36 -18.33
N ASP A 290 -1.06 10.37 -17.92
CA ASP A 290 0.03 9.69 -18.61
C ASP A 290 -0.13 8.18 -18.53
N MET A 291 -0.65 7.66 -17.42
CA MET A 291 -0.86 6.22 -17.27
C MET A 291 -1.86 5.64 -18.29
N ASN A 292 -2.69 6.45 -18.96
CA ASN A 292 -3.53 5.97 -20.07
C ASN A 292 -2.73 5.61 -21.34
N LYS A 293 -1.44 5.94 -21.39
CA LYS A 293 -0.50 5.60 -22.48
C LYS A 293 0.31 4.33 -22.19
N LEU A 294 0.03 3.65 -21.07
CA LEU A 294 0.69 2.39 -20.74
C LEU A 294 0.06 1.26 -21.56
N GLU A 295 0.91 0.56 -22.32
CA GLU A 295 0.55 -0.45 -23.32
C GLU A 295 1.27 -1.80 -23.04
N ASN A 296 1.80 -1.98 -21.84
CA ASN A 296 2.51 -3.18 -21.37
C ASN A 296 1.58 -4.36 -21.04
N LYS A 297 0.59 -4.64 -21.91
CA LYS A 297 -0.35 -5.75 -21.72
C LYS A 297 0.40 -7.08 -21.53
N GLY A 298 0.01 -7.82 -20.49
CA GLY A 298 0.61 -9.10 -20.10
C GLY A 298 1.99 -9.00 -19.42
N MET A 299 2.53 -7.78 -19.22
CA MET A 299 3.84 -7.51 -18.62
C MET A 299 3.69 -6.55 -17.44
N TYR A 300 2.92 -6.97 -16.43
CA TYR A 300 2.48 -6.11 -15.33
C TYR A 300 3.48 -6.13 -14.16
N PRO A 301 4.32 -5.10 -13.94
CA PRO A 301 5.25 -5.08 -12.81
C PRO A 301 4.53 -5.00 -11.46
N VAL A 302 5.22 -5.40 -10.39
CA VAL A 302 4.90 -4.98 -9.03
C VAL A 302 5.51 -3.59 -8.80
N CYS A 303 4.69 -2.64 -8.35
CA CYS A 303 5.11 -1.24 -8.16
C CYS A 303 5.32 -0.93 -6.67
N VAL A 304 6.50 -0.42 -6.30
CA VAL A 304 6.75 0.26 -5.03
C VAL A 304 6.87 1.74 -5.33
N VAL A 305 6.07 2.58 -4.67
CA VAL A 305 6.08 4.04 -4.89
C VAL A 305 6.29 4.78 -3.56
N GLY A 306 7.47 5.38 -3.44
CA GLY A 306 7.81 6.43 -2.46
C GLY A 306 7.27 7.78 -2.93
N GLY A 307 6.64 8.51 -2.00
CA GLY A 307 5.99 9.77 -2.26
C GLY A 307 4.64 9.95 -1.56
N CYS A 308 4.41 11.17 -1.08
CA CYS A 308 3.22 11.54 -0.33
C CYS A 308 1.91 11.20 -1.08
N HIS A 309 0.95 10.61 -0.37
CA HIS A 309 -0.43 10.42 -0.81
C HIS A 309 -0.63 9.65 -2.13
N ASN A 310 0.40 9.02 -2.71
CA ASN A 310 0.24 8.32 -3.98
C ASN A 310 -0.80 7.19 -3.86
N SER A 311 -0.97 6.60 -2.68
CA SER A 311 -1.99 5.59 -2.37
C SER A 311 -3.18 6.16 -1.58
N GLN A 312 -3.44 7.47 -1.57
CA GLN A 312 -4.59 8.09 -0.90
C GLN A 312 -5.92 7.70 -1.57
N PHE A 313 -6.43 6.49 -1.33
CA PHE A 313 -7.57 5.93 -2.05
C PHE A 313 -8.95 6.48 -1.61
N ASN A 314 -8.98 7.49 -0.72
CA ASN A 314 -10.18 8.29 -0.44
C ASN A 314 -10.37 9.47 -1.41
N VAL A 315 -9.53 9.73 -2.40
CA VAL A 315 -9.79 10.84 -3.36
C VAL A 315 -11.05 10.65 -4.22
N SER A 316 -11.63 11.78 -4.66
CA SER A 316 -12.86 11.76 -5.46
C SER A 316 -13.09 13.04 -6.28
N ILE A 317 -13.48 12.87 -7.55
CA ILE A 317 -13.90 13.98 -8.42
C ILE A 317 -15.08 14.78 -7.85
N VAL A 318 -15.90 14.18 -6.98
CA VAL A 318 -17.02 14.91 -6.37
C VAL A 318 -16.57 16.01 -5.42
N ASN A 319 -15.31 16.00 -4.98
CA ASN A 319 -14.71 17.06 -4.18
C ASN A 319 -14.67 18.40 -4.95
N LEU A 320 -14.68 18.39 -6.30
CA LEU A 320 -14.80 19.61 -7.12
C LEU A 320 -16.11 20.37 -6.87
N PHE A 321 -17.18 19.67 -6.47
CA PHE A 321 -18.49 20.28 -6.25
C PHE A 321 -18.70 20.79 -4.81
N LYS A 322 -17.72 20.62 -3.92
CA LYS A 322 -17.78 21.06 -2.51
C LYS A 322 -17.46 22.55 -2.33
N ILE A 323 -18.11 23.42 -3.11
CA ILE A 323 -17.79 24.86 -3.19
C ILE A 323 -18.33 25.71 -2.02
N TRP A 324 -19.03 25.10 -1.05
CA TRP A 324 -19.66 25.82 0.07
C TRP A 324 -18.66 26.37 1.11
N ASN A 325 -17.42 25.87 1.13
CA ASN A 325 -16.33 26.40 1.94
C ASN A 325 -15.11 26.65 1.04
N ILE A 326 -14.92 27.88 0.55
CA ILE A 326 -13.92 28.17 -0.49
C ILE A 326 -12.48 27.83 -0.08
N LYS A 327 -12.11 28.02 1.20
CA LYS A 327 -10.76 27.73 1.70
C LYS A 327 -10.50 26.22 1.71
N GLU A 328 -11.46 25.46 2.22
CA GLU A 328 -11.39 24.00 2.22
C GLU A 328 -11.48 23.45 0.80
N TRP A 329 -12.35 24.02 -0.05
CA TRP A 329 -12.47 23.65 -1.45
C TRP A 329 -11.15 23.80 -2.22
N TYR A 330 -10.44 24.91 -2.01
CA TYR A 330 -9.13 25.14 -2.60
C TYR A 330 -8.12 24.07 -2.16
N SER A 331 -8.22 23.56 -0.92
CA SER A 331 -7.39 22.44 -0.45
C SER A 331 -7.61 21.13 -1.19
N TYR A 332 -8.85 20.78 -1.56
CA TYR A 332 -9.07 19.60 -2.40
C TYR A 332 -8.37 19.71 -3.77
N ILE A 333 -8.20 20.93 -4.29
CA ILE A 333 -7.54 21.17 -5.59
C ILE A 333 -6.02 21.03 -5.45
N TYR A 334 -5.38 21.81 -4.58
CA TYR A 334 -3.91 21.82 -4.51
C TYR A 334 -3.34 20.53 -3.91
N LYS A 335 -4.10 19.82 -3.05
CA LYS A 335 -3.71 18.49 -2.55
C LYS A 335 -3.95 17.36 -3.55
N GLY A 336 -4.59 17.63 -4.69
CA GLY A 336 -4.94 16.60 -5.67
C GLY A 336 -6.09 15.67 -5.26
N GLU A 337 -6.83 15.99 -4.21
CA GLU A 337 -7.94 15.17 -3.72
C GLU A 337 -9.20 15.20 -4.61
N THR A 338 -9.17 16.03 -5.66
CA THR A 338 -10.17 16.06 -6.75
C THR A 338 -9.93 15.00 -7.83
N ALA A 339 -8.90 14.17 -7.67
CA ALA A 339 -8.64 13.04 -8.55
C ALA A 339 -9.84 12.07 -8.62
N TYR A 340 -10.04 11.45 -9.79
CA TYR A 340 -11.03 10.37 -9.90
C TYR A 340 -10.63 9.17 -9.04
N GLU A 341 -9.34 8.89 -8.90
CA GLU A 341 -8.71 7.82 -8.12
C GLU A 341 -7.25 8.21 -7.83
N CYS A 342 -6.61 7.58 -6.85
CA CYS A 342 -5.22 7.87 -6.52
C CYS A 342 -4.23 7.21 -7.51
N TRP A 343 -3.00 7.72 -7.53
CA TRP A 343 -1.90 7.28 -8.37
C TRP A 343 -1.66 5.76 -8.26
N GLY A 344 -1.54 5.24 -7.03
CA GLY A 344 -1.26 3.83 -6.76
C GLY A 344 -2.39 2.92 -7.24
N TRP A 345 -3.65 3.33 -7.05
CA TRP A 345 -4.76 2.54 -7.58
C TRP A 345 -4.89 2.65 -9.11
N LYS A 346 -4.63 3.82 -9.68
CA LYS A 346 -4.69 4.05 -11.13
C LYS A 346 -3.78 3.09 -11.88
N ILE A 347 -2.51 2.98 -11.47
CA ILE A 347 -1.53 2.12 -12.15
C ILE A 347 -1.93 0.65 -12.10
N VAL A 348 -2.58 0.20 -11.01
CA VAL A 348 -3.07 -1.18 -10.86
C VAL A 348 -4.33 -1.44 -11.70
N ARG A 349 -5.30 -0.52 -11.70
CA ARG A 349 -6.63 -0.78 -12.28
C ARG A 349 -6.69 -0.62 -13.81
N ILE A 350 -5.69 0.01 -14.43
CA ILE A 350 -5.72 0.26 -15.88
C ILE A 350 -5.90 -1.05 -16.63
N LYS A 351 -6.85 -1.05 -17.56
CA LYS A 351 -7.09 -2.20 -18.42
C LYS A 351 -5.94 -2.36 -19.41
N ASP A 352 -5.48 -3.60 -19.62
CA ASP A 352 -4.46 -3.95 -20.62
C ASP A 352 -3.10 -3.23 -20.45
N GLY A 353 -2.76 -2.72 -19.27
CA GLY A 353 -1.48 -2.06 -18.98
C GLY A 353 -1.29 -1.74 -17.51
N GLY A 354 -0.24 -1.01 -17.17
CA GLY A 354 0.08 -0.63 -15.79
C GLY A 354 0.68 -1.77 -14.97
N ALA A 355 0.44 -1.77 -13.66
CA ALA A 355 1.01 -2.70 -12.69
C ALA A 355 0.01 -3.80 -12.29
N ILE A 356 0.52 -4.86 -11.65
CA ILE A 356 -0.31 -5.93 -11.06
C ILE A 356 -0.71 -5.63 -9.62
N ALA A 357 0.13 -4.88 -8.91
CA ALA A 357 -0.08 -4.40 -7.55
C ALA A 357 0.77 -3.15 -7.31
N SER A 358 0.39 -2.33 -6.34
CA SER A 358 1.21 -1.20 -5.88
C SER A 358 1.29 -1.13 -4.36
N LEU A 359 2.47 -0.82 -3.83
CA LEU A 359 2.70 -0.46 -2.44
C LEU A 359 3.03 1.03 -2.34
N GLY A 360 2.40 1.74 -1.41
CA GLY A 360 2.65 3.17 -1.22
C GLY A 360 1.82 3.79 -0.10
N TYR A 361 1.90 5.11 0.03
CA TYR A 361 1.49 5.84 1.23
C TYR A 361 0.11 6.50 1.07
N THR A 362 -0.77 6.32 2.06
CA THR A 362 -2.10 6.94 2.08
C THR A 362 -2.11 8.37 2.61
N GLY A 363 -1.04 8.78 3.31
CA GLY A 363 -0.84 10.09 3.91
C GLY A 363 0.47 10.76 3.46
N LEU A 364 0.93 11.76 4.21
CA LEU A 364 2.25 12.36 4.06
C LEU A 364 3.34 11.32 4.33
N ASP A 365 4.14 11.09 3.29
CA ASP A 365 5.31 10.25 3.36
C ASP A 365 6.50 11.04 3.93
N TYR A 366 7.29 10.40 4.80
CA TYR A 366 8.48 11.00 5.41
C TYR A 366 9.70 10.20 5.01
N PHE A 367 10.81 10.90 4.77
CA PHE A 367 12.11 10.31 4.49
C PHE A 367 13.18 11.01 5.33
N ALA A 368 14.29 10.33 5.58
CA ALA A 368 15.44 10.92 6.27
C ALA A 368 16.46 11.42 5.25
N ILE A 369 17.30 12.36 5.68
CA ILE A 369 18.31 13.03 4.84
C ILE A 369 19.68 12.91 5.49
N GLY A 370 20.74 13.04 4.69
CA GLY A 370 22.11 12.96 5.21
C GLY A 370 22.49 11.60 5.81
N ASN A 371 23.26 11.66 6.89
CA ASN A 371 23.80 10.53 7.64
C ASN A 371 24.15 11.04 9.05
N GLU A 372 23.12 11.24 9.87
CA GLU A 372 23.24 11.84 11.20
C GLU A 372 23.88 10.90 12.22
N ASP A 373 23.67 9.58 12.07
CA ASP A 373 24.26 8.58 12.97
C ASP A 373 25.73 8.24 12.65
N GLY A 374 26.21 8.67 11.48
CA GLY A 374 27.60 8.61 11.05
C GLY A 374 28.06 7.21 10.66
N ASP A 375 27.14 6.32 10.31
CA ASP A 375 27.48 4.99 9.81
C ASP A 375 27.86 5.00 8.31
N ASP A 376 27.98 3.83 7.69
CA ASP A 376 28.40 3.71 6.29
C ASP A 376 27.23 3.83 5.28
N LEU A 377 26.01 4.08 5.75
CA LEU A 377 24.78 4.12 4.95
C LEU A 377 24.12 5.51 5.04
N PRO A 378 23.45 5.98 3.97
CA PRO A 378 22.64 7.19 4.06
C PRO A 378 21.37 6.95 4.88
N ASP A 379 20.92 7.94 5.65
CA ASP A 379 19.75 7.79 6.52
C ASP A 379 18.46 7.53 5.71
N CYS A 380 18.39 8.03 4.47
CA CYS A 380 17.23 7.84 3.59
C CYS A 380 16.90 6.36 3.36
N ILE A 381 17.86 5.43 3.41
CA ILE A 381 17.57 3.99 3.25
C ILE A 381 17.28 3.26 4.57
N GLN A 382 17.50 3.94 5.70
CA GLN A 382 17.46 3.34 7.04
C GLN A 382 16.18 3.68 7.80
N TYR A 383 15.61 4.86 7.55
CA TYR A 383 14.47 5.37 8.30
C TYR A 383 13.25 5.61 7.40
N TYR A 384 12.07 5.66 8.03
CA TYR A 384 10.81 6.04 7.39
C TYR A 384 10.52 5.31 6.07
N SER A 385 10.17 6.05 5.00
CA SER A 385 9.75 5.52 3.72
C SER A 385 10.79 4.60 3.10
N GLY A 386 12.05 5.06 3.05
CA GLY A 386 13.11 4.35 2.38
C GLY A 386 13.48 3.03 3.02
N PHE A 387 13.31 2.87 4.34
CA PHE A 387 13.40 1.55 4.95
C PHE A 387 12.35 0.61 4.34
N LEU A 388 11.07 1.00 4.31
CA LEU A 388 9.99 0.14 3.80
C LEU A 388 10.18 -0.15 2.31
N ASN A 389 10.49 0.88 1.52
CA ASN A 389 10.71 0.78 0.08
C ASN A 389 11.84 -0.20 -0.24
N VAL A 390 13.01 -0.04 0.38
CA VAL A 390 14.19 -0.89 0.13
C VAL A 390 14.00 -2.30 0.70
N ASN A 391 13.45 -2.42 1.91
CA ASN A 391 13.31 -3.74 2.55
C ASN A 391 12.26 -4.61 1.87
N PHE A 392 11.29 -4.06 1.14
CA PHE A 392 10.43 -4.85 0.24
C PHE A 392 11.28 -5.69 -0.75
N PHE A 393 12.27 -5.08 -1.40
CA PHE A 393 13.13 -5.79 -2.36
C PHE A 393 14.11 -6.74 -1.68
N LYS A 394 14.58 -6.41 -0.49
CA LYS A 394 15.39 -7.31 0.34
C LYS A 394 14.64 -8.58 0.73
N GLU A 395 13.40 -8.43 1.19
CA GLU A 395 12.53 -9.56 1.54
C GLU A 395 12.26 -10.44 0.32
N TYR A 396 11.95 -9.85 -0.84
CA TYR A 396 11.83 -10.61 -2.11
C TYR A 396 13.11 -11.38 -2.45
N ALA A 397 14.27 -10.70 -2.40
CA ALA A 397 15.57 -11.30 -2.68
C ALA A 397 15.98 -12.40 -1.68
N SER A 398 15.34 -12.46 -0.50
CA SER A 398 15.55 -13.53 0.48
C SER A 398 14.86 -14.85 0.12
N GLY A 399 13.99 -14.84 -0.90
CA GLY A 399 13.30 -16.02 -1.43
C GLY A 399 11.79 -16.07 -1.15
N GLU A 400 11.23 -15.07 -0.48
CA GLU A 400 9.77 -14.91 -0.37
C GLU A 400 9.22 -14.29 -1.67
N ASP A 401 8.14 -14.86 -2.21
CA ASP A 401 7.58 -14.44 -3.49
C ASP A 401 6.06 -14.18 -3.45
N ILE A 402 5.43 -14.24 -2.27
CA ILE A 402 4.04 -13.84 -2.07
C ILE A 402 3.99 -12.40 -1.56
N ILE A 403 3.42 -11.49 -2.36
CA ILE A 403 3.48 -10.05 -2.11
C ILE A 403 2.92 -9.61 -0.74
N GLY A 404 1.84 -10.26 -0.27
CA GLY A 404 1.25 -9.94 1.03
C GLY A 404 2.13 -10.36 2.20
N VAL A 405 2.94 -11.42 2.03
CA VAL A 405 3.91 -11.87 3.03
C VAL A 405 5.07 -10.89 3.09
N ILE A 406 5.60 -10.48 1.93
CA ILE A 406 6.66 -9.47 1.82
C ILE A 406 6.22 -8.16 2.49
N HIS A 407 5.02 -7.67 2.16
CA HIS A 407 4.47 -6.44 2.77
C HIS A 407 4.41 -6.51 4.29
N ALA A 408 3.85 -7.59 4.85
CA ALA A 408 3.77 -7.77 6.29
C ALA A 408 5.14 -7.95 6.96
N ASN A 409 6.04 -8.75 6.38
CA ASN A 409 7.39 -8.97 6.91
C ASN A 409 8.20 -7.67 6.94
N THR A 410 8.07 -6.83 5.91
CA THR A 410 8.71 -5.51 5.87
C THR A 410 8.17 -4.59 6.97
N LEU A 411 6.85 -4.56 7.19
CA LEU A 411 6.24 -3.82 8.31
C LEU A 411 6.74 -4.34 9.67
N ILE A 412 6.74 -5.66 9.87
CA ILE A 412 7.23 -6.30 11.11
C ILE A 412 8.70 -5.96 11.34
N SER A 413 9.53 -6.00 10.29
CA SER A 413 10.95 -5.64 10.36
C SER A 413 11.13 -4.17 10.74
N TYR A 414 10.32 -3.27 10.19
CA TYR A 414 10.34 -1.86 10.56
C TYR A 414 9.94 -1.65 12.02
N ILE A 415 8.85 -2.27 12.49
CA ILE A 415 8.35 -2.17 13.87
C ILE A 415 9.37 -2.71 14.88
N ASN A 416 10.10 -3.78 14.52
CA ASN A 416 11.13 -4.35 15.38
C ASN A 416 12.43 -3.53 15.41
N THR A 417 12.69 -2.78 14.34
CA THR A 417 13.90 -1.95 14.19
C THR A 417 13.68 -0.57 14.80
N HIS A 418 12.53 0.04 14.54
CA HIS A 418 12.19 1.41 14.93
C HIS A 418 11.18 1.41 16.07
N ASN A 419 11.35 2.30 17.04
CA ASN A 419 10.39 2.43 18.13
C ASN A 419 9.15 3.22 17.68
N VAL A 420 8.27 2.55 16.93
CA VAL A 420 7.07 3.15 16.32
C VAL A 420 6.13 3.80 17.34
N MET A 421 6.14 3.36 18.60
CA MET A 421 5.34 3.96 19.66
C MET A 421 6.08 5.06 20.45
N LYS A 422 7.27 5.51 20.05
CA LYS A 422 7.95 6.67 20.65
C LYS A 422 7.97 7.90 19.75
N ASP A 423 7.96 7.69 18.44
CA ASP A 423 7.99 8.75 17.43
C ASP A 423 6.72 8.72 16.58
N GLU A 424 6.07 9.87 16.41
CA GLU A 424 4.83 9.98 15.63
C GLU A 424 5.06 9.76 14.12
N PHE A 425 6.25 10.09 13.61
CA PHE A 425 6.62 9.82 12.21
C PHE A 425 6.83 8.32 11.97
N HIS A 426 7.55 7.62 12.85
CA HIS A 426 7.70 6.16 12.72
C HIS A 426 6.36 5.41 12.84
N CYS A 427 5.47 5.84 13.74
CA CYS A 427 4.11 5.30 13.86
C CYS A 427 3.33 5.51 12.56
N LYS A 428 3.45 6.71 11.98
CA LYS A 428 2.77 7.10 10.76
C LYS A 428 3.20 6.29 9.55
N THR A 429 4.51 6.11 9.36
CA THR A 429 5.08 5.35 8.24
C THR A 429 4.48 3.94 8.13
N VAL A 430 4.32 3.23 9.25
CA VAL A 430 3.75 1.87 9.23
C VAL A 430 2.24 1.86 9.03
N GLN A 431 1.53 2.88 9.51
CA GLN A 431 0.08 2.96 9.40
C GLN A 431 -0.37 3.27 7.97
N GLU A 432 0.41 4.04 7.21
CA GLU A 432 -0.02 4.56 5.91
C GLU A 432 0.45 3.72 4.70
N TRP A 433 1.40 2.80 4.89
CA TRP A 433 1.96 1.99 3.81
C TRP A 433 1.06 0.79 3.49
N VAL A 434 0.32 0.88 2.39
CA VAL A 434 -0.74 -0.07 2.01
C VAL A 434 -0.40 -0.87 0.76
N LEU A 435 -0.87 -2.12 0.72
CA LEU A 435 -0.88 -2.95 -0.48
C LEU A 435 -2.20 -2.81 -1.24
N LEU A 436 -2.14 -2.16 -2.40
CA LEU A 436 -3.24 -2.12 -3.36
C LEU A 436 -3.04 -3.24 -4.39
N GLY A 437 -3.67 -4.38 -4.15
CA GLY A 437 -3.50 -5.59 -4.95
C GLY A 437 -4.03 -6.83 -4.25
N ASP A 438 -3.80 -7.98 -4.88
CA ASP A 438 -4.12 -9.29 -4.32
C ASP A 438 -3.00 -9.74 -3.37
N PRO A 439 -3.26 -9.94 -2.06
CA PRO A 439 -2.24 -10.32 -1.09
C PRO A 439 -1.70 -11.74 -1.29
N THR A 440 -2.37 -12.57 -2.09
CA THR A 440 -1.94 -13.93 -2.43
C THR A 440 -1.14 -14.01 -3.73
N LEU A 441 -0.93 -12.87 -4.40
CA LEU A 441 -0.23 -12.82 -5.68
C LEU A 441 1.19 -13.37 -5.52
N LYS A 442 1.49 -14.43 -6.29
CA LYS A 442 2.86 -14.92 -6.46
C LYS A 442 3.59 -14.05 -7.47
N ILE A 443 4.55 -13.26 -7.01
CA ILE A 443 5.36 -12.37 -7.84
C ILE A 443 6.16 -13.22 -8.83
N GLY A 444 5.97 -12.96 -10.12
CA GLY A 444 6.52 -13.76 -11.22
C GLY A 444 5.62 -14.89 -11.72
N GLY A 445 4.46 -15.13 -11.09
CA GLY A 445 3.49 -16.15 -11.53
C GLY A 445 3.84 -17.60 -11.16
N TYR A 446 2.96 -18.54 -11.50
CA TYR A 446 3.01 -19.96 -11.07
C TYR A 446 3.67 -20.93 -12.04
#